data_AF-A0AAW0E201-F1
#
_entry.id   AF-A0AAW0E201-F1
#
_cell.length_a   1.000
_cell.length_b   1.000
_cell.length_c   1.000
_cell.angle_alpha   90.00
_cell.angle_beta   90.00
_cell.angle_gamma   90.00
#
_symmetry.space_group_name_H-M   'P 1'
#
loop_
_entity.id
_entity.type
_entity.pdbx_description
1 polymer ?
#
loop_
_entity_poly.entity_id
_entity_poly.type
_entity_poly.pdbx_seq_one_letter_code
_entity_poly.pdbx_strand_id
1 'polypeptide(L)'
;MNGLDITATRTSVRSNDELSSLGDLDDGLNFGRNTPTDAPHDPRNDAETGGNECDADAHESVYAHAYDPDEVQDLVNDATTYTSRLIEFFIHIAAELNTPDIAKNGYVCTAIDESLKAIPYTMVIPTKFVPPEESSWRTKRQALEVSICKNIRKYIRFSDHLLRKPPRVEKFQSEINKLHSFAEKFSDLNSKFEASNDKIRLMELCENYEKMKLLHLEEQRLRESIRADRVARKNERALIRQQRQQQRHPT
;
A
#
# COMPACT_ATOMS: atom_id res chain seq x y z
N MET A 1 -35.96 -34.90 31.24
CA MET A 1 -35.89 -33.44 31.47
C MET A 1 -34.43 -33.09 31.66
N ASN A 2 -33.80 -32.45 30.68
CA ASN A 2 -32.51 -31.75 30.79
C ASN A 2 -32.51 -30.74 29.65
N GLY A 3 -32.74 -29.47 29.98
CA GLY A 3 -32.68 -28.34 29.07
C GLY A 3 -31.26 -27.80 29.03
N LEU A 4 -30.70 -27.66 27.83
CA LEU A 4 -29.46 -26.92 27.58
C LEU A 4 -29.85 -25.59 26.94
N ASP A 5 -29.82 -24.54 27.75
CA ASP A 5 -29.84 -23.15 27.28
C ASP A 5 -28.49 -22.84 26.64
N ILE A 6 -28.51 -22.50 25.35
CA ILE A 6 -27.35 -21.94 24.63
C ILE A 6 -27.60 -20.44 24.52
N THR A 7 -26.97 -19.68 25.41
CA THR A 7 -26.89 -18.23 25.34
C THR A 7 -25.94 -17.82 24.22
N ALA A 8 -26.49 -17.22 23.16
CA ALA A 8 -25.72 -16.63 22.07
C ALA A 8 -25.06 -15.33 22.54
N THR A 9 -23.72 -15.35 22.65
CA THR A 9 -22.89 -14.15 22.82
C THR A 9 -22.89 -13.34 21.52
N ARG A 10 -23.55 -12.19 21.58
CA ARG A 10 -23.62 -11.19 20.53
C ARG A 10 -22.30 -10.40 20.51
N THR A 11 -21.37 -10.78 19.64
CA THR A 11 -20.13 -10.02 19.42
C THR A 11 -20.45 -8.76 18.63
N SER A 12 -20.28 -7.61 19.28
CA SER A 12 -20.46 -6.28 18.72
C SER A 12 -19.43 -6.01 17.62
N VAL A 13 -19.91 -5.73 16.41
CA VAL A 13 -19.11 -5.26 15.28
C VAL A 13 -18.60 -3.86 15.64
N ARG A 14 -17.30 -3.75 15.90
CA ARG A 14 -16.61 -2.45 15.98
C ARG A 14 -16.46 -1.89 14.56
N SER A 15 -16.84 -0.63 14.44
CA SER A 15 -16.84 0.22 13.24
C SER A 15 -15.44 0.42 12.66
N ASN A 16 -15.39 0.47 11.32
CA ASN A 16 -14.20 0.57 10.45
C ASN A 16 -13.59 1.99 10.36
N ASP A 17 -13.81 2.87 11.35
CA ASP A 17 -13.51 4.31 11.21
C ASP A 17 -12.10 4.73 11.68
N GLU A 18 -11.24 3.80 12.12
CA GLU A 18 -9.92 4.16 12.67
C GLU A 18 -8.77 4.24 11.65
N LEU A 19 -9.01 4.05 10.34
CA LEU A 19 -7.94 4.09 9.31
C LEU A 19 -7.89 5.38 8.47
N SER A 20 -8.62 6.41 8.87
CA SER A 20 -8.61 7.73 8.21
C SER A 20 -7.49 8.67 8.71
N SER A 21 -6.66 8.24 9.67
CA SER A 21 -5.59 9.05 10.27
C SER A 21 -4.21 8.82 9.63
N LEU A 22 -4.12 8.86 8.30
CA LEU A 22 -2.85 8.67 7.56
C LEU A 22 -2.65 9.74 6.48
N GLY A 23 -3.05 10.98 6.79
CA GLY A 23 -2.73 12.18 6.02
C GLY A 23 -1.76 13.07 6.81
N ASP A 24 -0.93 13.83 6.10
CA ASP A 24 0.10 14.76 6.57
C ASP A 24 1.46 14.17 6.96
N LEU A 25 2.23 13.79 5.95
CA LEU A 25 3.70 13.83 5.99
C LEU A 25 4.22 14.43 4.67
N ASP A 26 3.89 15.69 4.44
CA ASP A 26 4.63 16.55 3.53
C ASP A 26 5.01 17.81 4.29
N ASP A 27 6.21 17.81 4.88
CA ASP A 27 6.89 19.04 5.26
C ASP A 27 8.40 18.82 5.44
N GLY A 28 9.17 19.56 4.65
CA GLY A 28 10.38 20.19 5.14
C GLY A 28 11.68 19.37 5.21
N LEU A 29 12.18 18.86 4.08
CA LEU A 29 13.64 18.75 3.90
C LEU A 29 14.14 19.94 3.07
N ASN A 30 14.12 21.11 3.70
CA ASN A 30 14.76 22.32 3.20
C ASN A 30 16.30 22.14 3.34
N PHE A 31 16.98 21.92 2.22
CA PHE A 31 18.43 21.83 2.19
C PHE A 31 19.03 23.23 2.42
N GLY A 32 19.44 23.51 3.65
CA GLY A 32 20.06 24.76 4.05
C GLY A 32 21.26 25.13 3.17
N ARG A 33 21.08 26.15 2.33
CA ARG A 33 22.16 26.97 1.77
C ARG A 33 22.57 27.99 2.83
N ASN A 34 23.71 27.77 3.47
CA ASN A 34 24.39 28.82 4.22
C ASN A 34 25.16 29.70 3.23
N THR A 35 24.73 30.95 3.06
CA THR A 35 25.57 32.03 2.50
C THR A 35 25.64 33.15 3.54
N PRO A 36 26.82 33.49 4.07
CA PRO A 36 26.99 34.70 4.87
C PRO A 36 27.39 35.85 3.95
N THR A 37 26.57 36.91 3.88
CA THR A 37 27.06 38.20 3.38
C THR A 37 26.36 39.34 4.13
N ASP A 38 27.04 39.85 5.15
CA ASP A 38 26.79 41.18 5.70
C ASP A 38 27.31 42.21 4.70
N ALA A 39 26.42 43.05 4.17
CA ALA A 39 26.75 44.33 3.58
C ALA A 39 25.56 45.31 3.75
N PRO A 40 25.81 46.63 3.92
CA PRO A 40 24.80 47.57 4.36
C PRO A 40 23.90 48.04 3.21
N HIS A 41 22.60 48.15 3.52
CA HIS A 41 21.52 48.57 2.63
C HIS A 41 21.59 50.08 2.34
N ASP A 42 21.67 50.45 1.06
CA ASP A 42 21.42 51.80 0.53
C ASP A 42 19.92 51.92 0.13
N PRO A 43 19.16 52.94 0.58
CA PRO A 43 17.74 53.06 0.25
C PRO A 43 17.53 54.06 -0.88
N ARG A 44 17.40 53.57 -2.12
CA ARG A 44 16.83 54.32 -3.26
C ARG A 44 16.58 53.40 -4.45
N ASN A 45 15.35 52.91 -4.57
CA ASN A 45 14.53 53.11 -5.77
C ASN A 45 13.20 52.36 -5.65
N ASP A 46 12.14 53.15 -5.73
CA ASP A 46 10.76 52.74 -5.86
C ASP A 46 10.46 52.22 -7.26
N ALA A 47 9.43 51.38 -7.30
CA ALA A 47 8.52 51.10 -8.40
C ALA A 47 9.10 50.39 -9.64
N GLU A 48 8.70 49.13 -9.82
CA GLU A 48 7.90 48.79 -10.99
C GLU A 48 7.03 47.55 -10.74
N THR A 49 5.75 47.74 -11.03
CA THR A 49 4.66 46.79 -10.97
C THR A 49 4.74 45.90 -12.21
N GLY A 50 4.86 44.60 -12.01
CA GLY A 50 4.78 43.62 -13.09
C GLY A 50 4.23 42.33 -12.53
N GLY A 51 2.91 42.15 -12.64
CA GLY A 51 2.26 40.89 -12.33
C GLY A 51 2.89 39.79 -13.16
N ASN A 52 3.40 38.76 -12.49
CA ASN A 52 3.69 37.51 -13.16
C ASN A 52 2.62 36.51 -12.73
N GLU A 53 1.89 36.11 -13.76
CA GLU A 53 0.75 35.25 -13.77
C GLU A 53 1.03 33.94 -13.05
N CYS A 54 -0.03 33.40 -12.48
CA CYS A 54 -0.07 32.12 -11.81
C CYS A 54 0.38 31.01 -12.77
N ASP A 55 1.61 30.53 -12.63
CA ASP A 55 2.03 29.21 -13.10
C ASP A 55 1.34 28.13 -12.23
N ALA A 56 0.04 27.96 -12.46
CA ALA A 56 -0.80 26.91 -11.86
C ALA A 56 -1.07 25.75 -12.84
N ASP A 57 -0.41 25.72 -14.00
CA ASP A 57 -0.65 24.75 -15.08
C ASP A 57 0.58 23.87 -15.37
N ALA A 58 1.02 23.12 -14.36
CA ALA A 58 1.91 21.97 -14.55
C ALA A 58 1.65 20.84 -13.53
N HIS A 59 0.41 20.65 -13.09
CA HIS A 59 -0.03 19.36 -12.54
C HIS A 59 -0.29 18.38 -13.69
N GLU A 60 0.75 18.17 -14.49
CA GLU A 60 0.82 17.18 -15.55
C GLU A 60 0.66 15.79 -14.93
N SER A 61 -0.57 15.27 -14.91
CA SER A 61 -0.94 13.84 -14.90
C SER A 61 0.12 12.86 -14.35
N VAL A 62 0.61 13.09 -13.12
CA VAL A 62 1.70 12.28 -12.50
C VAL A 62 1.24 10.85 -12.18
N TYR A 63 -0.04 10.54 -12.39
CA TYR A 63 -0.70 9.30 -11.95
C TYR A 63 -1.00 8.29 -13.06
N ALA A 64 -0.54 8.52 -14.30
CA ALA A 64 -0.95 7.70 -15.45
C ALA A 64 -0.11 6.44 -15.71
N HIS A 65 1.08 6.30 -15.13
CA HIS A 65 1.93 5.13 -15.39
C HIS A 65 2.16 4.33 -14.11
N ALA A 66 1.47 3.19 -14.01
CA ALA A 66 1.93 2.11 -13.15
C ALA A 66 3.36 1.77 -13.58
N TYR A 67 4.29 1.68 -12.62
CA TYR A 67 5.67 1.35 -12.93
C TYR A 67 5.76 -0.05 -13.51
N ASP A 68 6.58 -0.21 -14.54
CA ASP A 68 6.92 -1.52 -15.08
C ASP A 68 7.68 -2.31 -14.00
N PRO A 69 7.23 -3.52 -13.61
CA PRO A 69 7.96 -4.36 -12.67
C PRO A 69 9.44 -4.55 -13.03
N ASP A 70 9.76 -4.59 -14.32
CA ASP A 70 11.14 -4.73 -14.79
C ASP A 70 11.97 -3.46 -14.49
N GLU A 71 11.41 -2.25 -14.68
CA GLU A 71 12.07 -0.99 -14.32
C GLU A 71 12.33 -0.90 -12.81
N VAL A 72 11.35 -1.34 -12.01
CA VAL A 72 11.50 -1.39 -10.55
C VAL A 72 12.61 -2.36 -10.16
N GLN A 73 12.65 -3.53 -10.78
CA GLN A 73 13.69 -4.53 -10.52
C GLN A 73 15.08 -3.99 -10.87
N ASP A 74 15.23 -3.28 -12.00
CA ASP A 74 16.49 -2.64 -12.39
C ASP A 74 16.91 -1.57 -11.38
N LEU A 75 15.98 -0.73 -10.93
CA LEU A 75 16.25 0.28 -9.89
C LEU A 75 16.70 -0.37 -8.56
N VAL A 76 16.07 -1.48 -8.18
CA VAL A 76 16.46 -2.25 -6.98
C VAL A 76 17.84 -2.88 -7.17
N ASN A 77 18.15 -3.43 -8.34
CA ASN A 77 19.48 -4.00 -8.65
C ASN A 77 20.58 -2.93 -8.59
N ASP A 78 20.32 -1.73 -9.12
CA ASP A 78 21.24 -0.60 -9.01
C ASP A 78 21.44 -0.21 -7.55
N ALA A 79 20.35 -0.05 -6.78
CA ALA A 79 20.41 0.32 -5.38
C ALA A 79 21.17 -0.70 -4.54
N THR A 80 20.89 -2.00 -4.69
CA THR A 80 21.59 -3.09 -3.97
C THR A 80 23.08 -3.15 -4.32
N THR A 81 23.45 -2.83 -5.58
CA THR A 81 24.85 -2.69 -5.99
C THR A 81 25.54 -1.55 -5.23
N TYR A 82 24.89 -0.39 -5.14
CA TYR A 82 25.41 0.74 -4.36
C TYR A 82 25.48 0.43 -2.86
N THR A 83 24.49 -0.29 -2.31
CA THR A 83 24.50 -0.74 -0.91
C THR A 83 25.68 -1.65 -0.63
N SER A 84 25.96 -2.61 -1.51
CA SER A 84 27.08 -3.53 -1.39
C SER A 84 28.42 -2.80 -1.35
N ARG A 85 28.59 -1.80 -2.23
CA ARG A 85 29.78 -0.92 -2.23
C ARG A 85 29.91 -0.09 -0.95
N LEU A 86 28.79 0.37 -0.39
CA LEU A 86 28.79 1.08 0.89
C LEU A 86 29.20 0.16 2.06
N ILE A 87 28.76 -1.09 2.07
CA ILE A 87 29.17 -2.08 3.06
C ILE A 87 30.69 -2.24 3.04
N GLU A 88 31.28 -2.49 1.86
CA GLU A 88 32.72 -2.60 1.68
C GLU A 88 33.45 -1.33 2.12
N PHE A 89 32.95 -0.17 1.73
CA PHE A 89 33.48 1.13 2.15
C PHE A 89 33.53 1.30 3.67
N PHE A 90 32.46 0.95 4.39
CA PHE A 90 32.43 1.04 5.85
C PHE A 90 33.36 0.02 6.52
N ILE A 91 33.49 -1.18 5.96
CA ILE A 91 34.45 -2.20 6.44
C ILE A 91 35.88 -1.68 6.30
N HIS A 92 36.23 -1.10 5.15
CA HIS A 92 37.56 -0.55 4.89
C HIS A 92 37.89 0.61 5.84
N ILE A 93 36.97 1.56 6.02
CA ILE A 93 37.18 2.69 6.94
C ILE A 93 37.31 2.21 8.39
N ALA A 94 36.49 1.25 8.82
CA ALA A 94 36.57 0.72 10.17
C ALA A 94 37.93 0.07 10.45
N ALA A 95 38.48 -0.64 9.45
CA ALA A 95 39.81 -1.24 9.54
C ALA A 95 40.93 -0.19 9.56
N GLU A 96 40.84 0.85 8.72
CA GLU A 96 41.84 1.93 8.65
C GLU A 96 41.87 2.78 9.93
N LEU A 97 40.69 3.10 10.48
CA LEU A 97 40.57 3.93 11.69
C LEU A 97 40.64 3.12 12.99
N ASN A 98 40.73 1.78 12.92
CA ASN A 98 40.67 0.86 14.06
C ASN A 98 39.47 1.16 14.99
N THR A 99 38.32 1.49 14.40
CA THR A 99 37.10 1.87 15.12
C THR A 99 35.98 0.86 14.82
N PRO A 100 35.81 -0.16 15.67
CA PRO A 100 34.81 -1.22 15.44
C PRO A 100 33.36 -0.69 15.47
N ASP A 101 33.13 0.49 16.06
CA ASP A 101 31.81 1.14 16.03
C ASP A 101 31.41 1.57 14.61
N ILE A 102 32.37 1.88 13.73
CA ILE A 102 32.07 2.20 12.31
C ILE A 102 31.63 0.95 11.56
N ALA A 103 32.14 -0.24 11.92
CA ALA A 103 31.70 -1.49 11.33
C ALA A 103 30.21 -1.76 11.60
N LYS A 104 29.66 -1.24 12.71
CA LYS A 104 28.22 -1.35 13.01
C LYS A 104 27.35 -0.61 12.00
N ASN A 105 27.88 0.42 11.32
CA ASN A 105 27.16 1.12 10.24
C ASN A 105 26.99 0.24 9.00
N GLY A 106 27.83 -0.77 8.84
CA GLY A 106 27.63 -1.83 7.84
C GLY A 106 26.30 -2.54 8.01
N TYR A 107 25.84 -2.77 9.26
CA TYR A 107 24.54 -3.40 9.53
C TYR A 107 23.36 -2.57 9.02
N VAL A 108 23.47 -1.25 9.02
CA VAL A 108 22.43 -0.36 8.45
C VAL A 108 22.32 -0.59 6.95
N CYS A 109 23.46 -0.71 6.27
CA CYS A 109 23.48 -1.02 4.85
C CYS A 109 22.94 -2.43 4.58
N THR A 110 23.24 -3.43 5.42
CA THR A 110 22.62 -4.75 5.34
C THR A 110 21.10 -4.67 5.46
N ALA A 111 20.56 -3.92 6.43
CA ALA A 111 19.11 -3.74 6.59
C ALA A 111 18.46 -3.05 5.38
N ILE A 112 19.16 -2.07 4.78
CA ILE A 112 18.73 -1.44 3.53
C ILE A 112 18.73 -2.46 2.38
N ASP A 113 19.77 -3.27 2.25
CA ASP A 113 19.87 -4.29 1.21
C ASP A 113 18.74 -5.33 1.29
N GLU A 114 18.48 -5.84 2.50
CA GLU A 114 17.35 -6.75 2.75
C GLU A 114 16.01 -6.10 2.40
N SER A 115 15.81 -4.85 2.83
CA SER A 115 14.59 -4.10 2.54
C SER A 115 14.42 -3.87 1.04
N LEU A 116 15.49 -3.51 0.33
CA LEU A 116 15.47 -3.29 -1.12
C LEU A 116 15.13 -4.57 -1.88
N LYS A 117 15.75 -5.69 -1.50
CA LYS A 117 15.49 -7.01 -2.11
C LYS A 117 14.06 -7.50 -1.91
N ALA A 118 13.38 -7.05 -0.85
CA ALA A 118 11.98 -7.40 -0.62
C ALA A 118 11.00 -6.65 -1.55
N ILE A 119 11.36 -5.45 -2.04
CA ILE A 119 10.46 -4.55 -2.78
C ILE A 119 9.83 -5.22 -4.02
N PRO A 120 10.58 -5.88 -4.92
CA PRO A 120 9.98 -6.49 -6.10
C PRO A 120 8.90 -7.53 -5.74
N TYR A 121 9.09 -8.26 -4.64
CA TYR A 121 8.15 -9.28 -4.19
C TYR A 121 6.90 -8.67 -3.53
N THR A 122 7.05 -7.59 -2.76
CA THR A 122 5.92 -6.92 -2.08
C THR A 122 5.09 -6.05 -3.04
N MET A 123 5.70 -5.56 -4.12
CA MET A 123 5.01 -4.80 -5.16
C MET A 123 4.10 -5.66 -6.05
N VAL A 124 4.35 -6.96 -6.17
CA VAL A 124 3.46 -7.88 -6.91
C VAL A 124 2.17 -8.13 -6.13
N ILE A 125 1.03 -7.87 -6.77
CA ILE A 125 -0.28 -8.18 -6.20
C ILE A 125 -0.48 -9.70 -6.26
N PRO A 126 -0.68 -10.39 -5.13
CA PRO A 126 -0.66 -11.86 -5.07
C PRO A 126 -1.93 -12.52 -5.61
N THR A 127 -2.90 -11.76 -6.11
CA THR A 127 -4.22 -12.26 -6.53
C THR A 127 -4.59 -11.71 -7.90
N LYS A 128 -5.42 -12.45 -8.64
CA LYS A 128 -5.98 -11.99 -9.93
C LYS A 128 -7.18 -11.06 -9.74
N PHE A 129 -7.53 -10.79 -8.48
CA PHE A 129 -8.63 -9.92 -8.13
C PHE A 129 -8.34 -8.50 -8.62
N VAL A 130 -9.24 -7.96 -9.43
CA VAL A 130 -9.14 -6.58 -9.91
C VAL A 130 -10.11 -5.75 -9.08
N PRO A 131 -9.60 -4.84 -8.23
CA PRO A 131 -10.47 -3.95 -7.47
C PRO A 131 -11.31 -3.08 -8.39
N PRO A 132 -12.50 -2.64 -7.93
CA PRO A 132 -13.29 -1.64 -8.63
C PRO A 132 -12.44 -0.43 -9.01
N GLU A 133 -12.64 0.10 -10.22
CA GLU A 133 -11.85 1.22 -10.76
C GLU A 133 -11.92 2.47 -9.89
N GLU A 134 -13.08 2.72 -9.27
CA GLU A 134 -13.34 3.84 -8.38
C GLU A 134 -12.81 3.62 -6.94
N SER A 135 -12.13 2.49 -6.67
CA SER A 135 -11.63 2.22 -5.33
C SER A 135 -10.48 3.15 -4.95
N SER A 136 -10.59 3.80 -3.79
CA SER A 136 -9.51 4.61 -3.21
C SER A 136 -8.23 3.80 -2.93
N TRP A 137 -8.33 2.46 -2.93
CA TRP A 137 -7.19 1.56 -2.83
C TRP A 137 -6.22 1.75 -4.00
N ARG A 138 -6.71 1.83 -5.24
CA ARG A 138 -5.86 1.91 -6.44
C ARG A 138 -4.99 3.16 -6.41
N THR A 139 -5.59 4.32 -6.13
CA THR A 139 -4.88 5.59 -6.01
C THR A 139 -3.83 5.55 -4.90
N LYS A 140 -4.18 4.99 -3.74
CA LYS A 140 -3.22 4.83 -2.62
C LYS A 140 -2.08 3.89 -2.97
N ARG A 141 -2.36 2.78 -3.65
CA ARG A 141 -1.35 1.83 -4.11
C ARG A 141 -0.39 2.47 -5.11
N GLN A 142 -0.89 3.16 -6.12
CA GLN A 142 -0.08 3.90 -7.09
C GLN A 142 0.80 4.96 -6.41
N ALA A 143 0.28 5.69 -5.42
CA ALA A 143 1.08 6.64 -4.66
C ALA A 143 2.24 5.96 -3.90
N LEU A 144 2.04 4.76 -3.37
CA LEU A 144 3.12 3.96 -2.76
C LEU A 144 4.19 3.57 -3.79
N GLU A 145 3.77 3.13 -4.98
CA GLU A 145 4.67 2.75 -6.09
C GLU A 145 5.53 3.93 -6.56
N VAL A 146 4.93 5.10 -6.72
CA VAL A 146 5.66 6.34 -7.02
C VAL A 146 6.62 6.70 -5.89
N SER A 147 6.16 6.60 -4.64
CA SER A 147 6.97 6.94 -3.47
C SER A 147 8.21 6.03 -3.35
N ILE A 148 8.06 4.72 -3.53
CA ILE A 148 9.18 3.79 -3.41
C ILE A 148 10.22 4.04 -4.51
N CYS A 149 9.79 4.19 -5.77
CA CYS A 149 10.71 4.46 -6.88
C CYS A 149 11.46 5.79 -6.69
N LYS A 150 10.76 6.83 -6.22
CA LYS A 150 11.38 8.13 -5.90
C LYS A 150 12.42 8.00 -4.78
N ASN A 151 12.14 7.22 -3.74
CA ASN A 151 13.07 7.02 -2.63
C ASN A 151 14.27 6.15 -3.02
N ILE A 152 14.10 5.12 -3.83
CA ILE A 152 15.20 4.32 -4.39
C ILE A 152 16.15 5.22 -5.20
N ARG A 153 15.62 6.02 -6.12
CA ARG A 153 16.46 6.95 -6.92
C ARG A 153 17.19 7.98 -6.06
N LYS A 154 16.54 8.48 -4.99
CA LYS A 154 17.20 9.38 -4.01
C LYS A 154 18.33 8.66 -3.28
N TYR A 155 18.11 7.42 -2.85
CA TYR A 155 19.11 6.59 -2.20
C TYR A 155 20.30 6.32 -3.13
N ILE A 156 20.09 5.91 -4.37
CA ILE A 156 21.16 5.68 -5.36
C ILE A 156 22.05 6.92 -5.48
N ARG A 157 21.45 8.10 -5.71
CA ARG A 157 22.21 9.37 -5.81
C ARG A 157 22.98 9.71 -4.54
N PHE A 158 22.37 9.44 -3.39
CA PHE A 158 23.00 9.65 -2.09
C PHE A 158 24.21 8.73 -1.90
N SER A 159 24.04 7.44 -2.13
CA SER A 159 25.08 6.41 -1.99
C SER A 159 26.24 6.66 -2.95
N ASP A 160 25.94 7.02 -4.20
CA ASP A 160 26.94 7.39 -5.19
C ASP A 160 27.75 8.63 -4.76
N HIS A 161 27.08 9.66 -4.24
CA HIS A 161 27.75 10.84 -3.71
C HIS A 161 28.67 10.51 -2.54
N LEU A 162 28.18 9.69 -1.60
CA LEU A 162 28.91 9.28 -0.40
C LEU A 162 30.18 8.50 -0.76
N LEU A 163 30.10 7.60 -1.75
CA LEU A 163 31.24 6.81 -2.24
C LEU A 163 32.26 7.68 -3.00
N ARG A 164 31.80 8.59 -3.85
CA ARG A 164 32.70 9.46 -4.65
C ARG A 164 33.38 10.53 -3.82
N LYS A 165 32.70 11.05 -2.81
CA LYS A 165 33.20 12.12 -1.95
C LYS A 165 32.94 11.80 -0.48
N PRO A 166 33.78 10.93 0.13
CA PRO A 166 33.68 10.61 1.54
C PRO A 166 33.67 11.87 2.41
N PRO A 167 32.70 12.03 3.32
CA PRO A 167 32.64 13.18 4.21
C PRO A 167 33.81 13.14 5.19
N ARG A 168 34.23 14.32 5.67
CA ARG A 168 35.14 14.41 6.81
C ARG A 168 34.49 13.78 8.04
N VAL A 169 35.32 13.29 8.98
CA VAL A 169 34.89 12.62 10.22
C VAL A 169 33.78 13.38 10.96
N GLU A 170 33.87 14.70 11.03
CA GLU A 170 32.88 15.58 11.70
C GLU A 170 31.48 15.51 11.08
N LYS A 171 31.38 15.28 9.76
CA LYS A 171 30.10 15.20 9.03
C LYS A 171 29.63 13.75 8.82
N PHE A 172 30.50 12.78 9.12
CA PHE A 172 30.23 11.37 8.90
C PHE A 172 28.96 10.91 9.62
N GLN A 173 28.78 11.32 10.88
CA GLN A 173 27.58 10.97 11.65
C GLN A 173 26.29 11.47 11.00
N SER A 174 26.29 12.64 10.37
CA SER A 174 25.12 13.17 9.67
C SER A 174 24.76 12.30 8.46
N GLU A 175 25.74 11.80 7.73
CA GLU A 175 25.52 10.90 6.59
C GLU A 175 25.03 9.51 7.05
N ILE A 176 25.55 9.01 8.18
CA ILE A 176 25.04 7.77 8.81
C ILE A 176 23.57 7.91 9.22
N ASN A 177 23.20 9.03 9.85
CA ASN A 177 21.80 9.27 10.23
C ASN A 177 20.87 9.24 9.01
N LYS A 178 21.32 9.75 7.85
CA LYS A 178 20.56 9.67 6.60
C LYS A 178 20.40 8.22 6.11
N LEU A 179 21.44 7.38 6.25
CA LEU A 179 21.33 5.94 5.94
C LEU A 179 20.28 5.26 6.81
N HIS A 180 20.27 5.54 8.12
CA HIS A 180 19.21 5.04 9.01
C HIS A 180 17.82 5.49 8.55
N SER A 181 17.66 6.76 8.19
CA SER A 181 16.38 7.24 7.66
C SER A 181 15.96 6.55 6.36
N PHE A 182 16.90 6.13 5.51
CA PHE A 182 16.58 5.32 4.33
C PHE A 182 16.14 3.90 4.73
N ALA A 183 16.84 3.27 5.67
CA ALA A 183 16.47 1.95 6.19
C ALA A 183 15.05 1.94 6.74
N GLU A 184 14.72 2.91 7.61
CA GLU A 184 13.38 3.07 8.18
C GLU A 184 12.32 3.31 7.10
N LYS A 185 12.61 4.17 6.12
CA LYS A 185 11.68 4.45 5.01
C LYS A 185 11.40 3.23 4.15
N PHE A 186 12.42 2.45 3.80
CA PHE A 186 12.22 1.26 2.98
C PHE A 186 11.47 0.17 3.74
N SER A 187 11.77 0.00 5.03
CA SER A 187 11.02 -0.90 5.90
C SER A 187 9.53 -0.49 6.00
N ASP A 188 9.25 0.78 6.28
CA ASP A 188 7.87 1.32 6.35
C ASP A 188 7.11 1.15 5.02
N LEU A 189 7.76 1.45 3.89
CA LEU A 189 7.14 1.28 2.58
C LEU A 189 6.85 -0.20 2.27
N ASN A 190 7.74 -1.12 2.64
CA ASN A 190 7.47 -2.56 2.51
C ASN A 190 6.27 -2.98 3.35
N SER A 191 6.18 -2.58 4.62
CA SER A 191 5.02 -2.86 5.46
C SER A 191 3.72 -2.28 4.90
N LYS A 192 3.78 -1.09 4.28
CA LYS A 192 2.62 -0.48 3.60
C LYS A 192 2.21 -1.27 2.35
N PHE A 193 3.15 -1.81 1.59
CA PHE A 193 2.85 -2.70 0.46
C PHE A 193 2.21 -4.01 0.91
N GLU A 194 2.71 -4.62 1.99
CA GLU A 194 2.12 -5.82 2.58
C GLU A 194 0.68 -5.57 3.06
N ALA A 195 0.46 -4.50 3.83
CA ALA A 195 -0.87 -4.12 4.28
C ALA A 195 -1.82 -3.83 3.10
N SER A 196 -1.30 -3.22 2.03
CA SER A 196 -2.05 -3.00 0.79
C SER A 196 -2.42 -4.32 0.10
N ASN A 197 -1.53 -5.32 0.10
CA ASN A 197 -1.78 -6.64 -0.48
C ASN A 197 -2.81 -7.42 0.35
N ASP A 198 -2.74 -7.32 1.68
CA ASP A 198 -3.72 -7.95 2.57
C ASP A 198 -5.11 -7.30 2.43
N LYS A 199 -5.17 -5.98 2.23
CA LYS A 199 -6.43 -5.30 1.90
C LYS A 199 -7.05 -5.84 0.61
N ILE A 200 -6.26 -6.13 -0.42
CA ILE A 200 -6.76 -6.77 -1.65
C ILE A 200 -7.33 -8.15 -1.39
N ARG A 201 -6.60 -8.98 -0.65
CA ARG A 201 -7.06 -10.33 -0.28
C ARG A 201 -8.37 -10.27 0.50
N LEU A 202 -8.51 -9.29 1.39
CA LEU A 202 -9.74 -9.08 2.15
C LEU A 202 -10.90 -8.67 1.24
N MET A 203 -10.68 -7.75 0.29
CA MET A 203 -11.71 -7.36 -0.68
C MET A 203 -12.18 -8.54 -1.53
N GLU A 204 -11.24 -9.36 -2.02
CA GLU A 204 -11.54 -10.59 -2.75
C GLU A 204 -12.37 -11.57 -1.91
N LEU A 205 -12.00 -11.74 -0.63
CA LEU A 205 -12.73 -12.62 0.28
C LEU A 205 -14.16 -12.12 0.52
N CYS A 206 -14.35 -10.81 0.69
CA CYS A 206 -15.67 -10.20 0.84
C CYS A 206 -16.55 -10.43 -0.40
N GLU A 207 -16.01 -10.19 -1.61
CA GLU A 207 -16.77 -10.40 -2.84
C GLU A 207 -17.17 -11.88 -3.03
N ASN A 208 -16.23 -12.80 -2.77
CA ASN A 208 -16.51 -14.22 -2.83
C ASN A 208 -17.58 -14.64 -1.82
N TYR A 209 -17.54 -14.09 -0.60
CA TYR A 209 -18.53 -14.34 0.42
C TYR A 209 -19.92 -13.86 0.01
N GLU A 210 -20.03 -12.64 -0.54
CA GLU A 210 -21.29 -12.10 -1.04
C GLU A 210 -21.88 -12.96 -2.17
N LYS A 211 -21.03 -13.39 -3.11
CA LYS A 211 -21.42 -14.30 -4.20
C LYS A 211 -21.97 -15.63 -3.65
N MET A 212 -21.28 -16.23 -2.69
CA MET A 212 -21.72 -17.48 -2.06
C MET A 212 -23.04 -17.31 -1.31
N LYS A 213 -23.23 -16.17 -0.63
CA LYS A 213 -24.49 -15.84 0.05
C LYS A 213 -25.65 -15.72 -0.94
N LEU A 214 -25.44 -15.07 -2.10
CA LEU A 214 -26.45 -14.97 -3.15
C LEU A 214 -26.83 -16.33 -3.73
N LEU A 215 -25.83 -17.18 -4.03
CA LEU A 215 -26.06 -18.54 -4.51
C LEU A 215 -26.87 -19.37 -3.51
N HIS A 216 -26.58 -19.23 -2.21
CA HIS A 216 -27.33 -19.94 -1.17
C HIS A 216 -28.80 -19.49 -1.10
N LEU A 217 -29.06 -18.19 -1.23
CA LEU A 217 -30.43 -17.65 -1.28
C LEU A 217 -31.20 -18.13 -2.51
N GLU A 218 -30.55 -18.19 -3.67
CA GLU A 218 -31.14 -18.71 -4.89
C GLU A 218 -31.49 -20.20 -4.78
N GLU A 219 -30.59 -20.99 -4.19
CA GLU A 219 -30.83 -22.41 -3.93
C GLU A 219 -32.02 -22.61 -2.98
N GLN A 220 -32.13 -21.80 -1.92
CA GLN A 220 -33.28 -21.85 -1.01
C GLN A 220 -34.59 -21.53 -1.73
N ARG A 221 -34.62 -20.46 -2.54
CA ARG A 221 -35.80 -20.08 -3.34
C ARG A 221 -36.20 -21.18 -4.32
N LEU A 222 -35.23 -21.79 -4.99
CA LEU A 222 -35.50 -22.92 -5.91
C LEU A 222 -36.11 -24.11 -5.16
N ARG A 223 -35.57 -24.47 -3.99
CA ARG A 223 -36.10 -25.55 -3.15
C ARG A 223 -37.53 -25.25 -2.68
N GLU A 224 -37.81 -24.01 -2.30
CA GLU A 224 -39.16 -23.56 -1.93
C GLU A 224 -40.13 -23.63 -3.11
N SER A 225 -39.73 -23.14 -4.28
CA SER A 225 -40.52 -23.24 -5.51
C SER A 225 -40.87 -24.69 -5.86
N ILE A 226 -39.89 -25.60 -5.79
CA ILE A 226 -40.12 -27.04 -6.04
C ILE A 226 -41.12 -27.62 -5.03
N ARG A 227 -41.06 -27.21 -3.75
CA ARG A 227 -42.02 -27.66 -2.73
C ARG A 227 -43.41 -27.11 -3.02
N ALA A 228 -43.54 -25.83 -3.35
CA ALA A 228 -44.80 -25.18 -3.69
C ALA A 228 -45.47 -25.87 -4.89
N ASP A 229 -44.71 -26.16 -5.95
CA ASP A 229 -45.19 -26.88 -7.13
C ASP A 229 -45.70 -28.28 -6.80
N ARG A 230 -44.98 -29.02 -5.95
CA ARG A 230 -45.42 -30.35 -5.50
C ARG A 230 -46.74 -30.29 -4.75
N VAL A 231 -46.91 -29.30 -3.88
CA VAL A 231 -48.16 -29.08 -3.12
C VAL A 231 -49.30 -28.68 -4.07
N ALA A 232 -49.06 -27.76 -5.00
CA ALA A 232 -50.05 -27.33 -5.99
C ALA A 232 -50.55 -28.51 -6.83
N ARG A 233 -49.65 -29.35 -7.36
CA ARG A 233 -50.01 -30.57 -8.12
C ARG A 233 -50.78 -31.58 -7.27
N LYS A 234 -50.46 -31.72 -5.98
CA LYS A 234 -51.20 -32.59 -5.07
C LYS A 234 -52.62 -32.08 -4.84
N ASN A 235 -52.79 -30.78 -4.63
CA ASN A 235 -54.08 -30.14 -4.43
C ASN A 235 -54.95 -30.21 -5.70
N GLU A 236 -54.37 -29.96 -6.87
CA GLU A 236 -55.05 -30.10 -8.16
C GLU A 236 -55.58 -31.53 -8.37
N ARG A 237 -54.74 -32.54 -8.12
CA ARG A 237 -55.16 -33.95 -8.19
C ARG A 237 -56.30 -34.28 -7.22
N ALA A 238 -56.28 -33.68 -6.02
CA ALA A 238 -57.35 -33.87 -5.04
C ALA A 238 -58.66 -33.22 -5.51
N LEU A 239 -58.60 -32.01 -6.07
CA LEU A 239 -59.76 -31.30 -6.62
C LEU A 239 -60.40 -32.07 -7.78
N ILE A 240 -59.59 -32.58 -8.72
CA ILE A 240 -60.08 -33.40 -9.84
C ILE A 240 -60.80 -34.67 -9.33
N ARG A 241 -60.26 -35.32 -8.28
CA ARG A 241 -60.91 -36.49 -7.66
C ARG A 241 -62.26 -36.13 -7.05
N GLN A 242 -62.36 -35.01 -6.36
CA GLN A 242 -63.60 -34.53 -5.75
C GLN A 242 -64.66 -34.24 -6.82
N GLN A 243 -64.29 -33.53 -7.89
CA GLN A 243 -65.20 -33.24 -9.01
C GLN A 243 -65.71 -34.53 -9.68
N ARG A 244 -64.83 -35.52 -9.90
CA ARG A 244 -65.23 -36.83 -10.45
C ARG A 244 -66.19 -37.60 -9.54
N GLN A 245 -66.04 -37.48 -8.22
CA GLN A 245 -66.97 -38.11 -7.27
C GLN A 245 -68.34 -37.43 -7.30
N GLN A 246 -68.39 -36.11 -7.39
CA GLN A 246 -69.64 -35.35 -7.51
C GLN A 246 -70.40 -35.68 -8.81
N GLN A 247 -69.70 -35.89 -9.93
CA GLN A 247 -70.30 -36.28 -11.20
C GLN A 247 -70.83 -37.72 -11.24
N ARG A 248 -70.35 -38.62 -10.37
CA ARG A 248 -70.79 -40.02 -10.30
C ARG A 248 -72.06 -40.23 -9.47
N HIS A 249 -72.41 -39.25 -8.63
CA HIS A 249 -73.65 -39.23 -7.88
C HIS A 249 -74.45 -37.97 -8.21
N PRO A 250 -74.94 -37.82 -9.46
CA PRO A 250 -75.88 -36.77 -9.77
C PRO A 250 -77.21 -37.12 -9.08
N THR A 251 -77.68 -36.24 -8.20
CA THR A 251 -79.04 -36.23 -7.67
C THR A 251 -80.07 -36.08 -8.78
#